data_AF-A0A7C5Z3J9-F1
#
_entry.id   AF-A0A7C5Z3J9-F1
#
_cell.length_a   1.000
_cell.length_b   1.000
_cell.length_c   1.000
_cell.angle_alpha   90.00
_cell.angle_beta   90.00
_cell.angle_gamma   90.00
#
_symmetry.space_group_name_H-M   'P 1'
#
loop_
_entity.id
_entity.type
_entity.pdbx_description
1 polymer ?
#
loop_
_entity_poly.entity_id
_entity_poly.type
_entity_poly.pdbx_seq_one_letter_code
_entity_poly.pdbx_strand_id
1 'polypeptide(L)'
;MAKQTKAKKSALEIPTQPQEAEWVAQRSELLPTITLRDFVIFPSCMAPLYVSRPRSAAALEEATQGNRRVFLVAQNLPDLEHPAAD
;
A
#
# COMPACT_ATOMS: atom_id res chain seq x y z
N MET A 1 53.20 6.77 -26.79
CA MET A 1 53.04 7.50 -25.51
C MET A 1 51.70 8.21 -25.59
N ALA A 2 50.76 8.21 -24.65
CA ALA A 2 50.69 7.67 -23.31
C ALA A 2 49.34 6.96 -23.13
N LYS A 3 49.40 5.78 -22.50
CA LYS A 3 48.26 5.05 -21.94
C LYS A 3 47.87 5.75 -20.64
N GLN A 4 46.58 5.97 -20.39
CA GLN A 4 45.93 6.14 -19.08
C GLN A 4 44.42 6.25 -19.34
N THR A 5 43.45 5.71 -18.60
CA THR A 5 43.42 4.68 -17.56
C THR A 5 41.97 4.18 -17.48
N LYS A 6 41.87 2.88 -17.28
CA LYS A 6 40.68 2.06 -16.98
C LYS A 6 39.90 2.60 -15.78
N ALA A 7 38.60 2.83 -15.92
CA ALA A 7 37.68 2.93 -14.78
C ALA A 7 36.42 2.13 -15.07
N LYS A 8 36.44 0.85 -14.65
CA LYS A 8 35.24 0.03 -14.44
C LYS A 8 34.46 0.60 -13.26
N LYS A 9 33.18 0.89 -13.48
CA LYS A 9 32.03 0.82 -12.54
C LYS A 9 30.81 0.81 -13.47
N SER A 10 30.32 -0.31 -13.98
CA SER A 10 29.45 -1.26 -13.26
C SER A 10 28.61 -0.60 -12.18
N ALA A 11 27.94 0.50 -12.53
CA ALA A 11 26.74 0.94 -11.86
C ALA A 11 25.58 0.37 -12.67
N LEU A 12 24.70 -0.37 -12.01
CA LEU A 12 23.52 -1.01 -12.57
C LEU A 12 22.75 -0.01 -13.43
N GLU A 13 22.78 -0.19 -14.75
CA GLU A 13 21.89 0.52 -15.65
C GLU A 13 20.49 0.02 -15.34
N ILE A 14 19.75 0.81 -14.57
CA ILE A 14 18.31 0.67 -14.43
C ILE A 14 17.75 0.88 -15.83
N PRO A 15 17.13 -0.14 -16.47
CA PRO A 15 16.53 0.06 -17.78
C PRO A 15 15.45 1.14 -17.63
N THR A 16 15.72 2.28 -18.26
CA THR A 16 14.82 3.44 -18.36
C THR A 16 13.76 3.11 -19.42
N GLN A 17 12.87 2.17 -19.12
CA GLN A 17 11.69 1.92 -19.94
C GLN A 17 10.46 2.56 -19.26
N PRO A 18 9.90 3.64 -19.84
CA PRO A 18 8.69 4.30 -19.34
C PRO A 18 7.40 3.45 -19.41
N GLN A 19 7.46 2.17 -19.81
CA GLN A 19 6.28 1.38 -20.15
C GLN A 19 5.66 0.56 -19.00
N GLU A 20 6.25 0.55 -17.80
CA GLU A 20 5.59 0.00 -16.59
C GLU A 20 4.74 1.04 -15.85
N ALA A 21 4.76 2.30 -16.29
CA ALA A 21 4.08 3.42 -15.63
C ALA A 21 2.68 3.75 -16.20
N GLU A 22 2.08 2.89 -17.04
CA GLU A 22 0.73 3.12 -17.59
C GLU A 22 -0.39 2.41 -16.81
N TRP A 23 -0.13 1.90 -15.61
CA TRP A 23 -1.07 1.02 -14.89
C TRP A 23 -1.66 1.64 -13.62
N VAL A 24 -1.90 2.95 -13.61
CA VAL A 24 -2.85 3.54 -12.67
C VAL A 24 -3.78 4.46 -13.44
N ALA A 25 -4.69 3.86 -14.22
CA ALA A 25 -5.86 4.58 -14.70
C ALA A 25 -6.51 5.27 -13.49
N GLN A 26 -6.56 6.60 -13.55
CA GLN A 26 -6.92 7.51 -12.47
C GLN A 26 -8.38 7.35 -12.07
N ARG A 27 -8.68 6.31 -11.30
CA ARG A 27 -9.97 6.06 -10.69
C ARG A 27 -9.84 6.39 -9.21
N SER A 28 -10.27 7.60 -8.84
CA SER A 28 -10.50 7.95 -7.44
C SER A 28 -11.82 7.32 -7.00
N GLU A 29 -11.76 6.18 -6.34
CA GLU A 29 -12.92 5.55 -5.69
C GLU A 29 -12.88 5.89 -4.19
N LEU A 30 -13.99 6.38 -3.64
CA LEU A 30 -14.14 6.56 -2.21
C LEU A 30 -14.49 5.19 -1.60
N LEU A 31 -13.62 4.69 -0.74
CA LEU A 31 -13.79 3.41 -0.07
C LEU A 31 -13.74 3.58 1.46
N PRO A 32 -14.59 2.87 2.21
CA PRO A 32 -14.49 2.83 3.66
C PRO A 32 -13.14 2.23 4.07
N THR A 33 -12.52 2.82 5.09
CA THR A 33 -11.14 2.50 5.46
C THR A 33 -11.08 1.73 6.79
N ILE A 34 -10.26 0.68 6.83
CA ILE A 34 -9.97 -0.09 8.04
C ILE A 34 -8.46 0.00 8.32
N THR A 35 -8.13 0.27 9.58
CA THR A 35 -6.73 0.36 10.03
C THR A 35 -6.24 -0.97 10.55
N LEU A 36 -5.04 -1.37 10.15
CA LEU A 36 -4.37 -2.59 10.56
C LEU A 36 -3.25 -2.23 11.54
N ARG A 37 -3.25 -2.83 12.73
CA ARG A 37 -2.29 -2.55 13.80
C ARG A 37 -0.98 -3.31 13.62
N ASP A 38 -1.09 -4.63 13.49
CA ASP A 38 0.05 -5.54 13.66
C ASP A 38 0.52 -6.20 12.36
N PHE A 39 -0.13 -5.90 11.23
CA PHE A 39 0.16 -6.59 9.98
C PHE A 39 -0.13 -5.75 8.74
N VAL A 40 0.55 -6.10 7.65
CA VAL A 40 0.36 -5.54 6.31
C VAL A 40 -0.05 -6.69 5.40
N ILE A 41 -1.04 -6.42 4.54
CA ILE A 41 -1.54 -7.40 3.57
C ILE A 41 -1.07 -6.98 2.18
N PHE A 42 -0.44 -7.92 1.48
CA PHE A 42 -0.07 -7.76 0.09
C PHE A 42 -1.15 -8.32 -0.85
N PRO A 43 -1.18 -7.88 -2.12
CA PRO A 43 -2.07 -8.46 -3.12
C PRO A 43 -1.95 -9.99 -3.17
N SER A 44 -3.06 -10.67 -3.45
CA SER A 44 -3.18 -12.14 -3.48
C SER A 44 -2.98 -12.86 -2.14
N CYS A 45 -2.86 -12.13 -1.01
CA CYS A 45 -2.90 -12.74 0.32
C CYS A 45 -4.35 -12.99 0.79
N MET A 46 -4.61 -14.17 1.38
CA MET A 46 -5.84 -14.46 2.13
C MET A 46 -5.52 -14.46 3.61
N ALA A 47 -6.08 -13.50 4.36
CA ALA A 47 -5.89 -13.39 5.80
C ALA A 47 -7.23 -13.16 6.51
N PRO A 48 -7.52 -13.88 7.62
CA PRO A 48 -8.67 -13.57 8.45
C PRO A 48 -8.43 -12.26 9.22
N LEU A 49 -9.44 -11.40 9.28
CA LEU A 49 -9.38 -10.13 10.00
C LEU A 49 -10.37 -10.14 11.17
N TYR A 50 -9.91 -9.69 12.34
CA TYR A 50 -10.78 -9.45 13.49
C TYR A 50 -11.03 -7.95 13.61
N VAL A 51 -12.30 -7.56 13.50
CA VAL A 51 -12.71 -6.16 13.58
C VAL A 51 -13.51 -5.97 14.86
N SER A 52 -12.92 -5.32 15.87
CA SER A 52 -13.57 -5.07 17.17
C SER A 52 -13.90 -3.59 17.42
N ARG A 53 -13.22 -2.67 16.73
CA ARG A 53 -13.38 -1.23 16.96
C ARG A 53 -14.67 -0.72 16.29
N PRO A 54 -15.50 0.08 16.98
CA PRO A 54 -16.79 0.54 16.44
C PRO A 54 -16.68 1.20 15.06
N ARG A 55 -15.64 2.04 14.84
CA ARG A 55 -15.42 2.71 13.55
C ARG A 55 -15.09 1.73 12.42
N SER A 56 -14.29 0.71 12.71
CA SER A 56 -13.92 -0.30 11.71
C SER A 56 -15.07 -1.26 11.43
N ALA A 57 -15.89 -1.57 12.43
CA ALA A 57 -17.11 -2.36 12.25
C ALA A 57 -18.11 -1.62 11.35
N ALA A 58 -18.36 -0.34 11.62
CA ALA A 58 -19.23 0.49 10.77
C ALA A 58 -18.71 0.60 9.33
N ALA A 59 -17.40 0.79 9.14
CA ALA A 59 -16.77 0.80 7.81
C ALA A 59 -16.96 -0.54 7.07
N LEU A 60 -16.88 -1.67 7.78
CA LEU A 60 -17.10 -2.99 7.21
C LEU A 60 -18.57 -3.22 6.85
N GLU A 61 -19.52 -2.75 7.68
CA GLU A 61 -20.94 -2.79 7.38
C GLU A 61 -21.28 -1.97 6.12
N GLU A 62 -20.74 -0.75 6.01
CA GLU A 62 -20.87 0.11 4.82
C GLU A 62 -20.31 -0.58 3.56
N ALA A 63 -19.11 -1.17 3.65
CA ALA A 63 -18.51 -1.90 2.55
C ALA A 63 -19.36 -3.09 2.11
N THR A 64 -19.98 -3.78 3.07
CA THR A 64 -20.83 -4.96 2.82
C THR A 64 -22.11 -4.58 2.09
N GLN A 65 -22.65 -3.38 2.32
CA GLN A 65 -23.81 -2.84 1.60
C GLN A 65 -23.47 -2.40 0.17
N GLY A 66 -22.20 -2.09 -0.10
CA GLY A 66 -21.71 -1.70 -1.42
C GLY A 66 -21.00 -2.84 -2.18
N ASN A 67 -19.85 -2.52 -2.76
CA ASN A 67 -19.07 -3.43 -3.62
C ASN A 67 -18.19 -4.43 -2.85
N ARG A 68 -18.35 -4.55 -1.52
CA ARG A 68 -17.51 -5.38 -0.63
C ARG A 68 -16.02 -5.08 -0.76
N ARG A 69 -15.69 -3.80 -1.00
CA ARG A 69 -14.33 -3.29 -1.06
C ARG A 69 -14.08 -2.38 0.12
N VAL A 70 -12.92 -2.57 0.74
CA VAL A 70 -12.42 -1.73 1.82
C VAL A 70 -11.02 -1.27 1.45
N PHE A 71 -10.62 -0.12 1.96
CA PHE A 71 -9.24 0.34 1.89
C PHE A 71 -8.54 -0.03 3.21
N LEU A 72 -7.44 -0.77 3.13
CA LEU A 72 -6.67 -1.18 4.31
C LEU A 72 -5.48 -0.23 4.48
N VAL A 73 -5.35 0.36 5.66
CA VAL A 73 -4.25 1.28 5.99
C VAL A 73 -3.45 0.70 7.15
N ALA A 74 -2.13 0.59 6.96
CA ALA A 74 -1.23 0.23 8.04
C ALA A 74 -1.11 1.41 9.01
N GLN A 75 -1.32 1.14 10.29
CA GLN A 75 -1.18 2.14 11.33
C GLN A 75 0.29 2.26 11.73
N ASN A 76 0.79 3.49 11.87
CA ASN A 76 2.19 3.73 12.24
C ASN A 76 2.46 3.40 13.73
N LEU A 77 1.61 3.92 14.63
CA LEU A 77 1.70 3.68 16.06
C LEU A 77 0.68 2.64 16.49
N PRO A 78 1.05 1.38 16.77
CA PRO A 78 0.08 0.33 17.03
C PRO A 78 -0.81 0.68 18.23
N ASP A 79 -0.25 1.21 19.31
CA ASP A 79 -0.96 1.47 20.57
C ASP A 79 -2.01 2.58 20.51
N LEU A 80 -1.99 3.40 19.46
CA LEU A 80 -2.92 4.52 19.33
C LEU A 80 -4.34 3.98 19.04
N GLU A 81 -5.27 4.19 19.97
CA GLU A 81 -6.64 3.72 19.79
C GLU A 81 -7.32 4.42 18.63
N HIS A 82 -7.12 5.73 18.43
CA HIS A 82 -7.74 6.50 17.35
C HIS A 82 -6.66 7.13 16.45
N PRO A 83 -6.22 6.42 15.38
CA PRO A 83 -5.27 6.99 14.42
C PRO A 83 -5.90 8.16 13.66
N ALA A 84 -5.10 9.22 13.49
CA ALA A 84 -5.40 10.36 12.64
C ALA A 84 -4.63 10.24 11.31
N ALA A 85 -5.06 11.00 10.31
CA ALA A 85 -4.32 11.16 9.06
C ALA A 85 -3.16 12.15 9.31
N ASP A 86 -1.97 11.63 9.58
CA ASP A 86 -0.70 12.37 9.57
C ASP A 86 0.04 12.11 8.26
#